data_AF-A0A388LF45-F1
#
_entry.id   AF-A0A388LF45-F1
#
_cell.length_a   1.000
_cell.length_b   1.000
_cell.length_c   1.000
_cell.angle_alpha   90.00
_cell.angle_beta   90.00
_cell.angle_gamma   90.00
#
_symmetry.space_group_name_H-M   'P 1'
#
loop_
_entity.id
_entity.type
_entity.pdbx_description
1 polymer ?
#
loop_
_entity_poly.entity_id
_entity_poly.type
_entity_poly.pdbx_seq_one_letter_code
_entity_poly.pdbx_strand_id
1 'polypeptide(L)'
;MEAVEEAEELEAVELSVMVCDDPHIQLLNKEWRGVDEATDVLSFAQEEMPEGVKTLLLGDVVISVDTAQRQAQERKYSLHDEMRVLLVHGLLHCLGYDHEQGEEEALLMAEEEERILSALGWKGHGLINNVADVDATDEHKDVHGDNAAGGIKNKSSFKSESEKTIFAAEEAQLPKKTGGLQATQLQDTELINVGARAARVLEVGEVEAVKPRQRMKAPFRYLFCDMDGTLLNSKSKITKATAKALRAAMERGVTVILATGKGLRVYGVDGIVIHSRKLQEDVCTEAFNFSAKHKTPLVAFAGDQCLTLFDHPLVDALHTVYYEPKAEIVPDVEELVTKFGIQKLLFYETEQTVSSFLRPHWTSAVAGRASITQAVPDMLEILPLGGSKGVGVSILLDHLDVPSEEVMAIGDGENDMEMLQLAGFGVAMANGAAKTLAVADALVGSNDEDGVVEAIERFIL
;
A
#
# COMPACT_ATOMS: atom_id res chain seq x y z
N MET A 1 -18.30 -0.08 -24.60
CA MET A 1 -18.54 1.39 -24.66
C MET A 1 -19.81 1.86 -23.91
N GLU A 2 -20.74 1.00 -23.50
CA GLU A 2 -21.95 1.42 -22.75
C GLU A 2 -21.70 1.76 -21.26
N ALA A 3 -20.56 1.36 -20.67
CA ALA A 3 -20.26 1.63 -19.26
C ALA A 3 -19.78 3.07 -18.94
N VAL A 4 -19.63 3.95 -19.95
CA VAL A 4 -19.04 5.29 -19.79
C VAL A 4 -20.07 6.42 -20.00
N GLU A 5 -21.30 6.12 -20.45
CA GLU A 5 -22.32 7.15 -20.74
C GLU A 5 -23.23 7.52 -19.54
N GLU A 6 -23.10 6.86 -18.39
CA GLU A 6 -23.73 7.30 -17.11
C GLU A 6 -22.75 8.09 -16.20
N ALA A 7 -21.76 8.77 -16.80
CA ALA A 7 -20.71 9.49 -16.08
C ALA A 7 -21.11 10.89 -15.57
N GLU A 8 -22.32 11.06 -15.00
CA GLU A 8 -22.69 12.31 -14.32
C GLU A 8 -22.42 12.32 -12.80
N GLU A 9 -22.03 11.21 -12.15
CA GLU A 9 -21.57 11.23 -10.74
C GLU A 9 -20.50 10.17 -10.37
N LEU A 10 -19.47 9.97 -11.20
CA LEU A 10 -18.27 9.25 -10.73
C LEU A 10 -17.36 10.19 -9.94
N GLU A 11 -17.12 9.88 -8.67
CA GLU A 11 -16.27 10.67 -7.76
C GLU A 11 -14.79 10.23 -7.83
N ALA A 12 -14.52 8.97 -8.20
CA ALA A 12 -13.18 8.41 -8.33
C ALA A 12 -13.13 7.21 -9.30
N VAL A 13 -11.93 6.90 -9.82
CA VAL A 13 -11.63 5.69 -10.61
C VAL A 13 -10.42 5.02 -9.98
N GLU A 14 -10.48 3.71 -9.77
CA GLU A 14 -9.44 2.92 -9.10
C GLU A 14 -9.00 1.73 -9.95
N LEU A 15 -7.69 1.54 -10.05
CA LEU A 15 -7.03 0.37 -10.66
C LEU A 15 -6.04 -0.20 -9.64
N SER A 16 -6.13 -1.50 -9.39
CA SER A 16 -5.18 -2.22 -8.55
C SER A 16 -4.10 -2.83 -9.43
N VAL A 17 -2.83 -2.64 -9.05
CA VAL A 17 -1.68 -3.17 -9.79
C VAL A 17 -0.82 -3.99 -8.84
N MET A 18 -0.64 -5.27 -9.15
CA MET A 18 0.26 -6.16 -8.43
C MET A 18 1.47 -6.48 -9.29
N VAL A 19 2.65 -6.37 -8.69
CA VAL A 19 3.92 -6.72 -9.32
C VAL A 19 4.49 -7.92 -8.58
N CYS A 20 4.81 -9.00 -9.29
CA CYS A 20 5.16 -10.29 -8.69
C CYS A 20 6.25 -11.05 -9.48
N ASP A 21 6.64 -12.21 -8.98
CA ASP A 21 7.58 -13.14 -9.63
C ASP A 21 6.84 -14.21 -10.47
N ASP A 22 7.59 -14.97 -11.27
CA ASP A 22 7.01 -16.02 -12.11
C ASP A 22 6.28 -17.12 -11.34
N PRO A 23 6.82 -17.65 -10.22
CA PRO A 23 6.10 -18.64 -9.41
C PRO A 23 4.73 -18.13 -8.95
N HIS A 24 4.63 -16.86 -8.54
CA HIS A 24 3.36 -16.29 -8.09
C HIS A 24 2.36 -16.15 -9.24
N ILE A 25 2.76 -15.57 -10.37
CA ILE A 25 1.83 -15.39 -11.50
C ILE A 25 1.42 -16.74 -12.12
N GLN A 26 2.29 -17.75 -12.10
CA GLN A 26 1.96 -19.10 -12.58
C GLN A 26 0.85 -19.73 -11.73
N LEU A 27 0.87 -19.55 -10.41
CA LEU A 27 -0.20 -20.02 -9.53
C LEU A 27 -1.53 -19.36 -9.88
N LEU A 28 -1.52 -18.04 -10.12
CA LEU A 28 -2.71 -17.30 -10.53
C LEU A 28 -3.20 -17.73 -11.92
N ASN A 29 -2.29 -17.87 -12.88
CA ASN A 29 -2.61 -18.29 -14.24
C ASN A 29 -3.25 -19.69 -14.25
N LYS A 30 -2.74 -20.60 -13.41
CA LYS A 30 -3.32 -21.93 -13.21
C LYS A 30 -4.70 -21.87 -12.57
N GLU A 31 -4.87 -21.05 -11.54
CA GLU A 31 -6.14 -20.93 -10.83
C GLU A 31 -7.25 -20.33 -11.69
N TRP A 32 -6.93 -19.27 -12.45
CA TRP A 32 -7.93 -18.47 -13.15
C TRP A 32 -8.09 -18.83 -14.63
N ARG A 33 -7.00 -19.20 -15.33
CA ARG A 33 -7.02 -19.60 -16.75
C ARG A 33 -6.86 -21.10 -16.95
N GLY A 34 -6.54 -21.86 -15.91
CA GLY A 34 -6.26 -23.30 -16.01
C GLY A 34 -4.90 -23.61 -16.65
N VAL A 35 -4.04 -22.60 -16.82
CA VAL A 35 -2.74 -22.74 -17.50
C VAL A 35 -1.61 -22.73 -16.47
N ASP A 36 -0.91 -23.86 -16.35
CA ASP A 36 0.17 -24.05 -15.37
C ASP A 36 1.52 -23.59 -15.92
N GLU A 37 1.59 -22.32 -16.32
CA GLU A 37 2.81 -21.65 -16.79
C GLU A 37 2.83 -20.17 -16.37
N ALA A 38 4.02 -19.59 -16.24
CA ALA A 38 4.15 -18.16 -15.99
C ALA A 38 3.73 -17.36 -17.24
N THR A 39 3.02 -16.25 -17.02
CA THR A 39 2.59 -15.31 -18.06
C THR A 39 3.14 -13.91 -17.73
N ASP A 40 3.05 -12.99 -18.66
CA ASP A 40 3.55 -11.62 -18.50
C ASP A 40 2.57 -10.74 -17.71
N VAL A 41 1.29 -10.78 -18.08
CA VAL A 41 0.24 -10.01 -17.42
C VAL A 41 -1.07 -10.79 -17.31
N LEU A 42 -1.75 -10.67 -16.18
CA LEU A 42 -3.13 -11.08 -15.98
C LEU A 42 -3.98 -9.86 -15.65
N SER A 43 -5.16 -9.78 -16.26
CA SER A 43 -6.09 -8.67 -16.04
C SER A 43 -7.43 -9.23 -15.58
N PHE A 44 -7.91 -8.73 -14.45
CA PHE A 44 -9.16 -9.14 -13.83
C PHE A 44 -10.10 -7.94 -13.84
N ALA A 45 -10.92 -7.84 -14.89
CA ALA A 45 -11.92 -6.79 -14.98
C ALA A 45 -12.98 -6.97 -13.88
N GLN A 46 -13.41 -5.87 -13.28
CA GLN A 46 -14.51 -5.90 -12.33
C GLN A 46 -15.85 -5.94 -13.11
N GLU A 47 -16.52 -7.10 -13.14
CA GLU A 47 -17.69 -7.32 -13.99
C GLU A 47 -18.99 -6.65 -13.48
N GLU A 48 -19.11 -6.39 -12.18
CA GLU A 48 -20.30 -5.78 -11.59
C GLU A 48 -19.93 -4.60 -10.69
N MET A 49 -20.53 -3.44 -10.98
CA MET A 49 -20.59 -2.32 -10.05
C MET A 49 -21.74 -2.56 -9.06
N PRO A 50 -21.46 -2.68 -7.75
CA PRO A 50 -22.53 -2.74 -6.76
C PRO A 50 -23.41 -1.49 -6.83
N GLU A 51 -24.73 -1.66 -6.72
CA GLU A 51 -25.68 -0.53 -6.73
C GLU A 51 -25.30 0.51 -5.65
N GLY A 52 -25.09 1.77 -6.07
CA GLY A 52 -24.78 2.89 -5.16
C GLY A 52 -23.29 3.21 -5.01
N VAL A 53 -22.39 2.52 -5.74
CA VAL A 53 -20.96 2.81 -5.77
C VAL A 53 -20.65 3.97 -6.72
N LYS A 54 -20.00 5.02 -6.20
CA LYS A 54 -19.55 6.20 -6.98
C LYS A 54 -18.08 6.15 -7.39
N THR A 55 -17.38 5.07 -7.07
CA THR A 55 -16.00 4.81 -7.47
C THR A 55 -15.97 3.70 -8.52
N LEU A 56 -15.48 4.01 -9.72
CA LEU A 56 -15.30 2.99 -10.75
C LEU A 56 -14.06 2.15 -10.44
N LEU A 57 -14.27 0.94 -9.91
CA LEU A 57 -13.23 -0.08 -9.77
C LEU A 57 -13.03 -0.72 -11.15
N LEU A 58 -11.89 -0.46 -11.79
CA LEU A 58 -11.58 -1.03 -13.09
C LEU A 58 -11.21 -2.52 -12.99
N GLY A 59 -10.51 -2.90 -11.92
CA GLY A 59 -10.06 -4.27 -11.71
C GLY A 59 -8.62 -4.36 -11.22
N ASP A 60 -8.05 -5.57 -11.34
CA ASP A 60 -6.68 -5.88 -10.98
C ASP A 60 -5.82 -6.16 -12.22
N VAL A 61 -4.62 -5.60 -12.26
CA VAL A 61 -3.57 -5.92 -13.25
C VAL A 61 -2.39 -6.53 -12.52
N VAL A 62 -2.06 -7.78 -12.82
CA VAL A 62 -0.95 -8.51 -12.20
C VAL A 62 0.15 -8.71 -13.22
N ILE A 63 1.35 -8.20 -12.96
CA ILE A 63 2.49 -8.25 -13.88
C ILE A 63 3.63 -9.05 -13.25
N SER A 64 4.20 -9.99 -14.01
CA SER A 64 5.43 -10.67 -13.61
C SER A 64 6.66 -9.86 -14.02
N VAL A 65 7.48 -9.47 -13.05
CA VAL A 65 8.75 -8.76 -13.30
C VAL A 65 9.75 -9.66 -13.99
N ASP A 66 9.80 -10.94 -13.63
CA ASP A 66 10.74 -11.90 -14.22
C ASP A 66 10.46 -12.10 -15.70
N THR A 67 9.18 -12.24 -16.06
CA THR A 67 8.75 -12.35 -17.46
C THR A 67 8.95 -11.03 -18.20
N ALA A 68 8.52 -9.90 -17.64
CA ALA A 68 8.75 -8.58 -18.24
C ALA A 68 10.24 -8.31 -18.46
N GLN A 69 11.11 -8.70 -17.52
CA GLN A 69 12.55 -8.52 -17.65
C GLN A 69 13.14 -9.35 -18.80
N ARG A 70 12.63 -10.57 -19.05
CA ARG A 70 13.05 -11.39 -20.21
C ARG A 70 12.55 -10.79 -21.52
N GLN A 71 11.27 -10.42 -21.61
CA GLN A 71 10.68 -9.79 -22.79
C GLN A 71 11.41 -8.48 -23.14
N ALA A 72 11.69 -7.64 -22.13
CA ALA A 72 12.44 -6.41 -22.32
C ALA A 72 13.82 -6.66 -22.95
N GLN A 73 14.53 -7.72 -22.51
CA GLN A 73 15.84 -8.09 -23.07
C GLN A 73 15.73 -8.58 -24.52
N GLU A 74 14.76 -9.43 -24.81
CA GLU A 74 14.50 -9.95 -26.16
C GLU A 74 14.14 -8.83 -27.14
N ARG A 75 13.29 -7.90 -26.67
CA ARG A 75 12.80 -6.74 -27.43
C ARG A 75 13.76 -5.55 -27.44
N LYS A 76 14.88 -5.64 -26.69
CA LYS A 76 15.88 -4.56 -26.51
C LYS A 76 15.27 -3.27 -25.95
N TYR A 77 14.28 -3.41 -25.07
CA TYR A 77 13.67 -2.34 -24.30
C TYR A 77 14.22 -2.30 -22.87
N SER A 78 13.97 -1.21 -22.16
CA SER A 78 14.21 -1.19 -20.71
C SER A 78 13.08 -1.92 -19.99
N LEU A 79 13.33 -2.47 -18.80
CA LEU A 79 12.28 -3.06 -17.97
C LEU A 79 11.14 -2.07 -17.73
N HIS A 80 11.47 -0.79 -17.51
CA HIS A 80 10.47 0.25 -17.31
C HIS A 80 9.55 0.42 -18.55
N ASP A 81 10.10 0.29 -19.75
CA ASP A 81 9.30 0.39 -20.97
C ASP A 81 8.40 -0.83 -21.16
N GLU A 82 8.90 -2.02 -20.87
CA GLU A 82 8.10 -3.25 -20.92
C GLU A 82 6.96 -3.21 -19.89
N MET A 83 7.26 -2.82 -18.64
CA MET A 83 6.25 -2.63 -17.59
C MET A 83 5.19 -1.59 -18.00
N ARG A 84 5.57 -0.53 -18.72
CA ARG A 84 4.63 0.46 -19.26
C ARG A 84 3.68 -0.18 -20.27
N VAL A 85 4.21 -0.97 -21.20
CA VAL A 85 3.40 -1.68 -22.22
C VAL A 85 2.44 -2.65 -21.55
N LEU A 86 2.92 -3.51 -20.65
CA LEU A 86 2.09 -4.50 -19.94
C LEU A 86 1.00 -3.84 -19.08
N LEU A 87 1.30 -2.72 -18.41
CA LEU A 87 0.30 -1.99 -17.64
C LEU A 87 -0.79 -1.37 -18.52
N VAL A 88 -0.41 -0.74 -19.65
CA VAL A 88 -1.40 -0.18 -20.59
C VAL A 88 -2.26 -1.30 -21.18
N HIS A 89 -1.64 -2.41 -21.56
CA HIS A 89 -2.34 -3.59 -22.07
C HIS A 89 -3.37 -4.12 -21.06
N GLY A 90 -2.95 -4.33 -19.81
CA GLY A 90 -3.84 -4.83 -18.77
C GLY A 90 -4.95 -3.85 -18.40
N LEU A 91 -4.66 -2.55 -18.39
CA LEU A 91 -5.67 -1.50 -18.22
C LEU A 91 -6.75 -1.56 -19.31
N LEU A 92 -6.38 -1.78 -20.57
CA LEU A 92 -7.35 -1.89 -21.67
C LEU A 92 -8.28 -3.09 -21.49
N HIS A 93 -7.74 -4.22 -21.03
CA HIS A 93 -8.57 -5.36 -20.65
C HIS A 93 -9.54 -5.02 -19.51
N CYS A 94 -9.09 -4.30 -18.47
CA CYS A 94 -9.99 -3.82 -17.40
C CYS A 94 -11.05 -2.82 -17.91
N LEU A 95 -10.79 -2.10 -19.01
CA LEU A 95 -11.75 -1.20 -19.66
C LEU A 95 -12.70 -1.91 -20.64
N GLY A 96 -12.60 -3.24 -20.75
CA GLY A 96 -13.47 -4.07 -21.58
C GLY A 96 -13.03 -4.19 -23.04
N TYR A 97 -11.79 -3.83 -23.37
CA TYR A 97 -11.18 -4.23 -24.65
C TYR A 97 -10.72 -5.68 -24.54
N ASP A 98 -10.95 -6.46 -25.60
CA ASP A 98 -10.55 -7.87 -25.61
C ASP A 98 -10.10 -8.28 -27.01
N HIS A 99 -8.78 -8.39 -27.17
CA HIS A 99 -8.16 -8.78 -28.44
C HIS A 99 -8.31 -10.27 -28.77
N GLU A 100 -8.79 -11.11 -27.83
CA GLU A 100 -9.02 -12.53 -28.08
C GLU A 100 -10.40 -12.80 -28.75
N GLN A 101 -11.30 -11.80 -28.83
CA GLN A 101 -12.66 -11.96 -29.34
C GLN A 101 -12.80 -11.88 -30.87
N GLY A 102 -11.78 -11.35 -31.57
CA GLY A 102 -11.80 -11.22 -33.03
C GLY A 102 -10.76 -10.24 -33.57
N GLU A 103 -10.55 -10.27 -34.90
CA GLU A 103 -9.60 -9.37 -35.57
C GLU A 103 -10.00 -7.89 -35.46
N GLU A 104 -11.30 -7.59 -35.46
CA GLU A 104 -11.80 -6.22 -35.35
C GLU A 104 -11.56 -5.66 -33.93
N GLU A 105 -11.84 -6.45 -32.90
CA GLU A 105 -11.61 -6.10 -31.50
C GLU A 105 -10.11 -5.96 -31.19
N ALA A 106 -9.27 -6.83 -31.77
CA ALA A 106 -7.81 -6.73 -31.67
C ALA A 106 -7.27 -5.44 -32.30
N LEU A 107 -7.78 -5.03 -33.46
CA LEU A 107 -7.40 -3.77 -34.11
C LEU A 107 -7.80 -2.56 -33.26
N LEU A 108 -9.02 -2.55 -32.72
CA LEU A 108 -9.49 -1.47 -31.85
C LEU A 108 -8.64 -1.35 -30.58
N MET A 109 -8.32 -2.48 -29.95
CA MET A 109 -7.47 -2.49 -28.75
C MET A 109 -6.04 -2.04 -29.08
N ALA A 110 -5.49 -2.46 -30.22
CA ALA A 110 -4.15 -2.05 -30.66
C ALA A 110 -4.06 -0.55 -30.96
N GLU A 111 -5.06 0.03 -31.63
CA GLU A 111 -5.11 1.48 -31.90
C GLU A 111 -5.14 2.28 -30.59
N GLU A 112 -5.92 1.83 -29.61
CA GLU A 112 -6.04 2.50 -28.32
C GLU A 112 -4.78 2.32 -27.45
N GLU A 113 -4.16 1.15 -27.49
CA GLU A 113 -2.87 0.85 -26.85
C GLU A 113 -1.78 1.82 -27.35
N GLU A 114 -1.64 1.96 -28.66
CA GLU A 114 -0.69 2.88 -29.28
C GLU A 114 -0.97 4.34 -28.94
N ARG A 115 -2.26 4.73 -28.88
CA ARG A 115 -2.68 6.09 -28.52
C ARG A 115 -2.24 6.45 -27.10
N ILE A 116 -2.48 5.56 -26.13
CA ILE A 116 -2.11 5.77 -24.73
C ILE A 116 -0.59 5.76 -24.57
N LEU A 117 0.10 4.79 -25.16
CA LEU A 117 1.55 4.69 -25.10
C LEU A 117 2.24 5.93 -25.69
N SER A 118 1.76 6.41 -26.84
CA SER A 118 2.25 7.64 -27.47
C SER A 118 2.08 8.86 -26.56
N ALA A 119 0.94 8.97 -25.87
CA ALA A 119 0.69 10.06 -24.91
C ALA A 119 1.62 9.98 -23.69
N LEU A 120 2.05 8.78 -23.30
CA LEU A 120 3.06 8.54 -22.25
C LEU A 120 4.51 8.74 -22.75
N GLY A 121 4.70 9.17 -24.00
CA GLY A 121 6.01 9.44 -24.59
C GLY A 121 6.77 8.17 -25.04
N TRP A 122 6.09 7.03 -25.13
CA TRP A 122 6.63 5.82 -25.72
C TRP A 122 6.77 5.97 -27.24
N LYS A 123 7.80 5.35 -27.82
CA LYS A 123 8.09 5.40 -29.27
C LYS A 123 8.18 4.03 -29.94
N GLY A 124 8.05 2.95 -29.17
CA GLY A 124 7.91 1.60 -29.71
C GLY A 124 6.43 1.25 -29.92
N HIS A 125 6.15 -0.02 -30.14
CA HIS A 125 4.80 -0.53 -30.37
C HIS A 125 4.16 -1.11 -29.10
N GLY A 126 2.84 -1.23 -29.11
CA GLY A 126 2.03 -1.93 -28.10
C GLY A 126 2.19 -3.45 -28.13
N LEU A 127 1.65 -4.15 -27.14
CA LEU A 127 1.79 -5.61 -27.02
C LEU A 127 1.17 -6.33 -28.22
N ILE A 128 0.01 -5.88 -28.70
CA ILE A 128 -0.74 -6.55 -29.79
C ILE A 128 0.01 -6.46 -31.12
N ASN A 129 0.49 -5.26 -31.46
CA ASN A 129 1.22 -5.02 -32.70
C ASN A 129 2.60 -5.71 -32.72
N ASN A 130 3.19 -6.00 -31.55
CA ASN A 130 4.46 -6.71 -31.46
C ASN A 130 4.32 -8.24 -31.62
N VAL A 131 3.14 -8.83 -31.36
CA VAL A 131 2.90 -10.27 -31.58
C VAL A 131 2.77 -10.58 -33.08
N ALA A 132 2.19 -9.65 -33.87
CA ALA A 132 2.02 -9.81 -35.31
C ALA A 132 3.33 -9.82 -36.12
N ASP A 133 4.40 -9.21 -35.62
CA ASP A 133 5.71 -9.18 -36.28
C ASP A 133 6.53 -10.47 -36.09
N VAL A 134 6.17 -11.33 -35.13
CA VAL A 134 6.86 -12.61 -34.89
C VAL A 134 6.41 -13.67 -35.91
N ASP A 135 5.13 -13.69 -36.27
CA ASP A 135 4.56 -14.62 -37.26
C ASP A 135 4.82 -14.22 -38.72
N ALA A 136 5.24 -12.97 -38.99
CA ALA A 136 5.47 -12.46 -40.35
C ALA A 136 6.91 -12.71 -40.89
N THR A 137 7.81 -13.32 -40.12
CA THR A 137 9.22 -13.48 -40.52
C THR A 137 9.57 -14.81 -41.19
N ASP A 138 8.63 -15.76 -41.33
CA ASP A 138 8.94 -17.12 -41.80
C ASP A 138 8.43 -17.47 -43.22
N GLU A 139 8.11 -16.48 -44.06
CA GLU A 139 7.84 -16.75 -45.49
C GLU A 139 8.59 -15.80 -46.45
N HIS A 140 9.56 -16.40 -47.16
CA HIS A 140 10.09 -16.03 -48.48
C HIS A 140 11.03 -14.81 -48.64
N LYS A 141 12.35 -15.07 -48.76
CA LYS A 141 13.05 -15.20 -50.07
C LYS A 141 14.56 -15.42 -49.92
N ASP A 142 14.99 -16.63 -50.26
CA ASP A 142 16.31 -16.89 -50.84
C ASP A 142 16.50 -16.05 -52.11
N VAL A 143 17.53 -15.19 -52.16
CA VAL A 143 18.42 -15.01 -53.34
C VAL A 143 19.78 -14.45 -52.87
N HIS A 144 20.83 -15.25 -53.11
CA HIS A 144 22.25 -14.95 -53.30
C HIS A 144 22.85 -13.54 -53.06
N GLY A 145 24.02 -13.54 -52.40
CA GLY A 145 25.21 -12.86 -52.95
C GLY A 145 26.09 -12.07 -51.98
N ASP A 146 27.12 -12.72 -51.45
CA ASP A 146 28.52 -12.27 -51.31
C ASP A 146 28.93 -10.82 -50.93
N ASN A 147 29.91 -10.80 -50.03
CA ASN A 147 31.08 -9.89 -49.90
C ASN A 147 30.98 -8.58 -49.11
N ALA A 148 31.48 -8.68 -47.88
CA ALA A 148 32.77 -8.12 -47.42
C ALA A 148 33.12 -6.62 -47.63
N ALA A 149 33.43 -6.01 -46.48
CA ALA A 149 34.61 -5.18 -46.18
C ALA A 149 34.49 -3.63 -46.17
N GLY A 150 34.94 -3.08 -45.03
CA GLY A 150 35.52 -1.74 -44.86
C GLY A 150 34.51 -0.67 -44.43
N GLY A 151 34.69 0.11 -43.37
CA GLY A 151 35.82 0.33 -42.49
C GLY A 151 35.76 1.76 -41.92
N ILE A 152 36.19 1.90 -40.66
CA ILE A 152 37.02 3.01 -40.15
C ILE A 152 36.32 4.32 -39.67
N LYS A 153 36.27 4.40 -38.33
CA LYS A 153 36.79 5.46 -37.41
C LYS A 153 35.97 6.72 -37.04
N ASN A 154 35.69 6.75 -35.73
CA ASN A 154 36.12 7.71 -34.70
C ASN A 154 35.41 9.05 -34.45
N LYS A 155 34.98 9.14 -33.19
CA LYS A 155 35.22 10.19 -32.17
C LYS A 155 34.49 11.54 -32.29
N SER A 156 33.72 11.84 -31.24
CA SER A 156 33.88 13.00 -30.33
C SER A 156 32.77 12.93 -29.26
N SER A 157 33.07 12.65 -28.00
CA SER A 157 33.56 13.55 -26.94
C SER A 157 32.51 14.53 -26.41
N PHE A 158 31.94 14.13 -25.27
CA PHE A 158 31.27 14.93 -24.24
C PHE A 158 32.20 16.01 -23.63
N LYS A 159 31.62 17.14 -23.21
CA LYS A 159 31.90 18.02 -22.04
C LYS A 159 30.94 19.23 -22.13
N SER A 160 29.99 19.44 -21.23
CA SER A 160 30.03 19.88 -19.81
C SER A 160 30.24 21.39 -19.61
N GLU A 161 29.57 21.90 -18.56
CA GLU A 161 29.70 23.18 -17.82
C GLU A 161 28.84 24.37 -18.32
N SER A 162 27.84 24.82 -17.53
CA SER A 162 27.89 25.74 -16.35
C SER A 162 28.06 27.21 -16.80
N GLU A 163 27.52 28.29 -16.23
CA GLU A 163 26.77 28.63 -15.01
C GLU A 163 26.49 30.17 -15.10
N LYS A 164 25.68 30.71 -14.16
CA LYS A 164 25.61 32.12 -13.69
C LYS A 164 24.84 33.17 -14.54
N THR A 165 24.17 34.20 -14.01
CA THR A 165 23.63 34.72 -12.72
C THR A 165 22.95 36.07 -13.09
N ILE A 166 22.02 36.63 -12.27
CA ILE A 166 21.97 38.05 -11.78
C ILE A 166 20.52 38.57 -11.49
N PHE A 167 20.29 38.87 -10.18
CA PHE A 167 19.59 39.99 -9.48
C PHE A 167 18.23 40.56 -9.98
N ALA A 168 17.33 41.18 -9.19
CA ALA A 168 17.02 41.35 -7.75
C ALA A 168 15.86 42.39 -7.60
N ALA A 169 15.36 42.59 -6.36
CA ALA A 169 14.50 43.67 -5.83
C ALA A 169 12.98 43.58 -6.17
N GLU A 170 12.02 43.91 -5.30
CA GLU A 170 11.98 44.92 -4.21
C GLU A 170 10.78 44.69 -3.25
N GLU A 171 10.84 45.33 -2.07
CA GLU A 171 9.95 45.28 -0.89
C GLU A 171 8.55 45.94 -1.05
N ALA A 172 7.59 45.62 -0.16
CA ALA A 172 6.68 46.61 0.46
C ALA A 172 5.87 46.07 1.67
N GLN A 173 5.68 46.95 2.66
CA GLN A 173 5.13 46.74 4.02
C GLN A 173 3.60 46.88 4.16
N LEU A 174 3.10 46.34 5.29
CA LEU A 174 1.77 46.51 5.91
C LEU A 174 1.40 47.97 6.31
N PRO A 175 0.10 48.24 6.57
CA PRO A 175 -0.25 48.63 7.95
C PRO A 175 -1.59 48.06 8.51
N LYS A 176 -1.69 48.18 9.85
CA LYS A 176 -2.73 47.76 10.80
C LYS A 176 -4.00 48.64 10.84
N LYS A 177 -5.06 48.11 11.52
CA LYS A 177 -6.13 48.74 12.40
C LYS A 177 -7.55 48.33 11.94
N THR A 178 -8.64 48.16 12.73
CA THR A 178 -9.03 48.29 14.18
C THR A 178 -10.50 47.85 14.34
N GLY A 179 -10.91 47.41 15.55
CA GLY A 179 -12.31 47.39 16.06
C GLY A 179 -13.00 46.00 16.02
N GLY A 180 -13.66 45.44 17.04
CA GLY A 180 -14.20 45.92 18.32
C GLY A 180 -15.74 45.90 18.32
N LEU A 181 -16.38 45.00 19.09
CA LEU A 181 -17.77 44.99 19.67
C LEU A 181 -18.25 43.52 19.82
N GLN A 182 -18.24 42.93 21.03
CA GLN A 182 -19.28 42.88 22.10
C GLN A 182 -20.48 41.94 21.88
N ALA A 183 -20.65 41.10 22.92
CA ALA A 183 -21.66 40.11 23.29
C ALA A 183 -23.14 40.49 23.12
N THR A 184 -23.97 39.45 22.94
CA THR A 184 -25.29 39.35 23.59
C THR A 184 -25.64 37.89 23.90
N GLN A 185 -25.91 37.64 25.19
CA GLN A 185 -26.66 36.50 25.72
C GLN A 185 -28.10 36.52 25.21
N LEU A 186 -28.75 35.35 25.12
CA LEU A 186 -30.19 35.22 25.35
C LEU A 186 -30.47 33.83 25.96
N GLN A 187 -31.22 33.87 27.07
CA GLN A 187 -31.63 32.77 27.94
C GLN A 187 -33.01 32.20 27.54
N ASP A 188 -33.26 31.01 28.09
CA ASP A 188 -34.54 30.53 28.64
C ASP A 188 -35.59 29.84 27.73
N THR A 189 -35.70 28.52 28.01
CA THR A 189 -36.89 27.72 28.36
C THR A 189 -38.17 27.83 27.52
N GLU A 190 -38.68 26.67 27.07
CA GLU A 190 -39.96 26.16 27.59
C GLU A 190 -40.24 24.69 27.20
N LEU A 191 -41.09 24.08 28.00
CA LEU A 191 -41.36 22.67 28.25
C LEU A 191 -42.78 22.33 27.76
N ILE A 192 -43.05 21.04 27.49
CA ILE A 192 -44.37 20.35 27.51
C ILE A 192 -45.21 20.40 26.20
N ASN A 193 -45.49 19.22 25.59
CA ASN A 193 -46.73 18.48 25.86
C ASN A 193 -46.79 17.06 25.26
N VAL A 194 -47.31 16.13 26.06
CA VAL A 194 -47.60 14.73 25.73
C VAL A 194 -49.07 14.63 25.34
N GLY A 195 -49.39 14.09 24.16
CA GLY A 195 -50.75 14.04 23.64
C GLY A 195 -51.06 12.76 22.85
N ALA A 196 -51.82 11.90 23.50
CA ALA A 196 -52.40 10.61 23.09
C ALA A 196 -52.99 10.43 21.66
N ARG A 197 -52.89 9.17 21.21
CA ARG A 197 -53.87 8.34 20.46
C ARG A 197 -54.34 8.81 19.08
N ALA A 198 -54.09 7.98 18.06
CA ALA A 198 -55.10 7.04 17.53
C ALA A 198 -54.53 6.24 16.35
N ALA A 199 -54.69 4.92 16.39
CA ALA A 199 -54.53 4.07 15.23
C ALA A 199 -55.62 4.40 14.19
N ARG A 200 -55.20 4.58 12.94
CA ARG A 200 -56.05 4.39 11.75
C ARG A 200 -55.26 3.58 10.75
N VAL A 201 -55.74 2.37 10.51
CA VAL A 201 -55.52 1.63 9.26
C VAL A 201 -56.37 2.34 8.20
N LEU A 202 -55.81 2.63 7.01
CA LEU A 202 -56.50 2.58 5.71
C LEU A 202 -55.52 2.87 4.55
N GLU A 203 -55.60 1.97 3.56
CA GLU A 203 -55.42 2.13 2.11
C GLU A 203 -54.02 2.26 1.47
N VAL A 204 -53.83 1.35 0.50
CA VAL A 204 -52.77 1.31 -0.50
C VAL A 204 -53.11 2.32 -1.59
N GLY A 205 -52.23 3.29 -1.85
CA GLY A 205 -52.39 4.24 -2.96
C GLY A 205 -51.20 5.20 -3.08
N GLU A 206 -50.55 5.11 -4.24
CA GLU A 206 -49.53 6.02 -4.83
C GLU A 206 -48.16 6.14 -4.13
N VAL A 207 -47.14 5.68 -4.86
CA VAL A 207 -45.72 5.86 -4.54
C VAL A 207 -45.37 7.33 -4.78
N GLU A 208 -45.39 8.14 -3.73
CA GLU A 208 -44.76 9.47 -3.76
C GLU A 208 -43.25 9.32 -3.93
N ALA A 209 -42.67 10.14 -4.81
CA ALA A 209 -41.24 10.25 -5.01
C ALA A 209 -40.51 10.42 -3.67
N VAL A 210 -39.62 9.47 -3.36
CA VAL A 210 -38.79 9.47 -2.16
C VAL A 210 -37.94 10.73 -2.16
N LYS A 211 -38.21 11.65 -1.23
CA LYS A 211 -37.32 12.77 -0.94
C LYS A 211 -35.93 12.22 -0.60
N PRO A 212 -34.83 12.82 -1.11
CA PRO A 212 -33.49 12.30 -0.86
C PRO A 212 -33.27 12.24 0.66
N ARG A 213 -33.02 11.03 1.15
CA ARG A 213 -32.62 10.81 2.55
C ARG A 213 -31.38 11.64 2.80
N GLN A 214 -31.46 12.60 3.72
CA GLN A 214 -30.27 13.25 4.28
C GLN A 214 -29.33 12.13 4.75
N ARG A 215 -28.18 11.98 4.07
CA ARG A 215 -27.09 11.10 4.49
C ARG A 215 -26.75 11.47 5.94
N MET A 216 -27.12 10.63 6.89
CA MET A 216 -26.59 10.75 8.25
C MET A 216 -25.08 10.51 8.14
N LYS A 217 -24.25 11.46 8.60
CA LYS A 217 -22.80 11.27 8.69
C LYS A 217 -22.54 9.98 9.46
N ALA A 218 -21.71 9.09 8.91
CA ALA A 218 -21.15 8.00 9.69
C ALA A 218 -20.51 8.58 10.97
N PRO A 219 -20.64 7.93 12.12
CA PRO A 219 -20.11 8.45 13.38
C PRO A 219 -18.58 8.64 13.34
N PHE A 220 -17.89 7.87 12.49
CA PHE A 220 -16.45 7.93 12.27
C PHE A 220 -16.13 8.25 10.81
N ARG A 221 -15.06 9.00 10.57
CA ARG A 221 -14.50 9.29 9.24
C ARG A 221 -13.27 8.46 8.92
N TYR A 222 -12.62 7.90 9.93
CA TYR A 222 -11.42 7.08 9.78
C TYR A 222 -11.55 5.77 10.54
N LEU A 223 -11.09 4.69 9.91
CA LEU A 223 -10.95 3.37 10.52
C LEU A 223 -9.49 2.96 10.47
N PHE A 224 -8.81 2.91 11.61
CA PHE A 224 -7.48 2.32 11.74
C PHE A 224 -7.62 0.83 12.07
N CYS A 225 -6.97 -0.03 11.30
CA CYS A 225 -7.10 -1.48 11.46
C CYS A 225 -5.71 -2.12 11.53
N ASP A 226 -5.46 -2.92 12.56
CA ASP A 226 -4.31 -3.81 12.57
C ASP A 226 -4.46 -4.92 11.51
N MET A 227 -3.33 -5.50 11.09
CA MET A 227 -3.26 -6.58 10.12
C MET A 227 -3.31 -7.96 10.77
N ASP A 228 -2.20 -8.41 11.36
CA ASP A 228 -2.06 -9.76 11.89
C ASP A 228 -2.91 -9.93 13.15
N GLY A 229 -3.69 -11.01 13.25
CA GLY A 229 -4.56 -11.23 14.42
C GLY A 229 -5.82 -10.34 14.44
N THR A 230 -5.98 -9.43 13.48
CA THR A 230 -7.13 -8.53 13.36
C THR A 230 -7.79 -8.61 11.98
N LEU A 231 -7.20 -7.97 10.95
CA LEU A 231 -7.71 -8.00 9.57
C LEU A 231 -7.49 -9.35 8.89
N LEU A 232 -6.35 -9.98 9.16
CA LEU A 232 -5.96 -11.28 8.63
C LEU A 232 -6.43 -12.39 9.57
N ASN A 233 -7.06 -13.41 8.99
CA ASN A 233 -7.40 -14.63 9.72
C ASN A 233 -6.15 -15.47 10.02
N SER A 234 -6.31 -16.59 10.72
CA SER A 234 -5.21 -17.52 11.07
C SER A 234 -4.45 -18.12 9.87
N LYS A 235 -4.99 -17.96 8.65
CA LYS A 235 -4.35 -18.37 7.39
C LYS A 235 -3.67 -17.21 6.66
N SER A 236 -3.50 -16.07 7.33
CA SER A 236 -2.95 -14.83 6.77
C SER A 236 -3.72 -14.33 5.54
N LYS A 237 -5.06 -14.51 5.53
CA LYS A 237 -5.93 -14.07 4.43
C LYS A 237 -7.01 -13.11 4.92
N ILE A 238 -7.37 -12.16 4.05
CA ILE A 238 -8.59 -11.36 4.19
C ILE A 238 -9.76 -12.21 3.67
N THR A 239 -10.82 -12.35 4.47
CA THR A 239 -12.02 -13.08 4.03
C THR A 239 -12.83 -12.24 3.05
N LYS A 240 -13.64 -12.89 2.20
CA LYS A 240 -14.55 -12.18 1.28
C LYS A 240 -15.53 -11.27 2.04
N ALA A 241 -15.96 -11.70 3.23
CA ALA A 241 -16.85 -10.91 4.09
C ALA A 241 -16.14 -9.65 4.60
N THR A 242 -14.92 -9.77 5.11
CA THR A 242 -14.12 -8.63 5.57
C THR A 242 -13.84 -7.64 4.45
N ALA A 243 -13.44 -8.12 3.26
CA ALA A 243 -13.25 -7.25 2.09
C ALA A 243 -14.54 -6.49 1.71
N LYS A 244 -15.70 -7.17 1.74
CA LYS A 244 -17.00 -6.54 1.47
C LYS A 244 -17.37 -5.49 2.53
N ALA A 245 -17.14 -5.79 3.81
CA ALA A 245 -17.43 -4.86 4.90
C ALA A 245 -16.57 -3.59 4.82
N LEU A 246 -15.27 -3.74 4.53
CA LEU A 246 -14.36 -2.61 4.31
C LEU A 246 -14.81 -1.72 3.16
N ARG A 247 -15.20 -2.31 2.02
CA ARG A 247 -15.77 -1.56 0.88
C ARG A 247 -17.03 -0.79 1.29
N ALA A 248 -17.95 -1.44 2.00
CA ALA A 248 -19.16 -0.78 2.49
C ALA A 248 -18.86 0.39 3.47
N ALA A 249 -17.83 0.27 4.30
CA ALA A 249 -17.37 1.38 5.15
C ALA A 249 -16.81 2.53 4.30
N MET A 250 -15.97 2.23 3.29
CA MET A 250 -15.43 3.22 2.36
C MET A 250 -16.52 3.94 1.56
N GLU A 251 -17.57 3.23 1.13
CA GLU A 251 -18.75 3.81 0.45
C GLU A 251 -19.53 4.81 1.33
N ARG A 252 -19.44 4.68 2.66
CA ARG A 252 -19.98 5.65 3.62
C ARG A 252 -19.07 6.85 3.86
N GLY A 253 -17.93 6.92 3.18
CA GLY A 253 -16.94 7.98 3.31
C GLY A 253 -15.98 7.76 4.49
N VAL A 254 -15.83 6.51 4.96
CA VAL A 254 -14.81 6.17 5.96
C VAL A 254 -13.50 5.83 5.26
N THR A 255 -12.42 6.54 5.58
CA THR A 255 -11.08 6.19 5.12
C THR A 255 -10.52 5.06 5.98
N VAL A 256 -10.24 3.91 5.37
CA VAL A 256 -9.60 2.77 6.03
C VAL A 256 -8.08 2.92 5.95
N ILE A 257 -7.40 2.79 7.09
CA ILE A 257 -5.95 2.92 7.23
C ILE A 257 -5.40 1.69 7.92
N LEU A 258 -4.37 1.07 7.34
CA LEU A 258 -3.68 -0.05 7.96
C LEU A 258 -2.64 0.45 8.97
N ALA A 259 -2.70 -0.07 10.19
CA ALA A 259 -1.82 0.30 11.29
C ALA A 259 -0.89 -0.86 11.65
N THR A 260 0.25 -0.95 10.97
CA THR A 260 1.29 -1.97 11.23
C THR A 260 2.65 -1.34 11.61
N GLY A 261 3.62 -2.14 12.03
CA GLY A 261 5.02 -1.70 12.15
C GLY A 261 5.33 -0.65 13.23
N LYS A 262 4.61 -0.67 14.37
CA LYS A 262 4.80 0.25 15.52
C LYS A 262 4.89 1.74 15.17
N GLY A 263 4.28 2.19 14.06
CA GLY A 263 4.30 3.59 13.66
C GLY A 263 5.69 4.17 13.38
N LEU A 264 6.68 3.32 13.03
CA LEU A 264 8.03 3.77 12.72
C LEU A 264 8.11 4.58 11.42
N ARG A 265 7.17 4.34 10.50
CA ARG A 265 6.99 5.09 9.26
C ARG A 265 5.50 5.39 9.10
N VAL A 266 5.19 6.63 8.74
CA VAL A 266 3.82 7.10 8.51
C VAL A 266 3.76 7.73 7.14
N TYR A 267 2.78 7.29 6.36
CA TYR A 267 2.47 7.82 5.05
C TYR A 267 1.27 8.76 5.19
N GLY A 268 1.40 9.97 4.65
CA GLY A 268 0.33 10.93 4.54
C GLY A 268 -0.44 10.74 3.23
N VAL A 269 -1.11 11.81 2.81
CA VAL A 269 -1.85 11.83 1.53
C VAL A 269 -0.86 11.59 0.37
N ASP A 270 -1.36 10.94 -0.69
CA ASP A 270 -0.59 10.57 -1.89
C ASP A 270 0.62 9.65 -1.65
N GLY A 271 0.66 8.95 -0.51
CA GLY A 271 1.74 8.01 -0.19
C GLY A 271 3.06 8.69 0.19
N ILE A 272 3.05 9.98 0.51
CA ILE A 272 4.24 10.72 0.93
C ILE A 272 4.62 10.29 2.35
N VAL A 273 5.89 9.97 2.59
CA VAL A 273 6.38 9.71 3.94
C VAL A 273 6.42 11.02 4.74
N ILE A 274 5.48 11.18 5.69
CA ILE A 274 5.40 12.35 6.57
C ILE A 274 6.16 12.15 7.88
N HIS A 275 6.42 10.89 8.24
CA HIS A 275 7.23 10.55 9.40
C HIS A 275 8.02 9.28 9.13
N SER A 276 9.27 9.28 9.57
CA SER A 276 10.10 8.08 9.66
C SER A 276 11.06 8.24 10.83
N ARG A 277 11.06 7.25 11.72
CA ARG A 277 11.95 7.22 12.87
C ARG A 277 13.11 6.28 12.58
N LYS A 278 14.32 6.81 12.69
CA LYS A 278 15.57 6.07 12.48
C LYS A 278 16.20 5.68 13.81
N LEU A 279 16.95 4.59 13.80
CA LEU A 279 17.83 4.22 14.90
C LEU A 279 18.99 5.22 14.98
N GLN A 280 19.49 5.42 16.20
CA GLN A 280 20.69 6.23 16.39
C GLN A 280 21.90 5.52 15.77
N GLU A 281 22.75 6.27 15.08
CA GLU A 281 23.91 5.74 14.35
C GLU A 281 24.87 4.96 15.24
N ASP A 282 25.01 5.37 16.51
CA ASP A 282 25.85 4.68 17.50
C ASP A 282 25.31 3.29 17.84
N VAL A 283 23.99 3.14 17.98
CA VAL A 283 23.31 1.84 18.17
C VAL A 283 23.53 0.94 16.96
N CYS A 284 23.34 1.48 15.74
CA CYS A 284 23.57 0.73 14.51
C CYS A 284 25.03 0.28 14.38
N THR A 285 25.96 1.19 14.61
CA THR A 285 27.40 0.92 14.57
C THR A 285 27.80 -0.15 15.58
N GLU A 286 27.27 -0.07 16.81
CA GLU A 286 27.52 -1.07 17.85
C GLU A 286 27.00 -2.46 17.45
N ALA A 287 25.77 -2.54 16.92
CA ALA A 287 25.14 -3.79 16.48
C ALA A 287 25.87 -4.43 15.31
N PHE A 288 26.27 -3.64 14.31
CA PHE A 288 27.02 -4.14 13.18
C PHE A 288 28.44 -4.56 13.54
N ASN A 289 29.13 -3.82 14.41
CA ASN A 289 30.43 -4.25 14.93
C ASN A 289 30.32 -5.55 15.74
N PHE A 290 29.26 -5.71 16.52
CA PHE A 290 28.96 -6.95 17.22
C PHE A 290 28.74 -8.10 16.23
N SER A 291 27.88 -7.91 15.22
CA SER A 291 27.61 -8.88 14.17
C SER A 291 28.90 -9.30 13.44
N ALA A 292 29.72 -8.34 13.02
CA ALA A 292 30.98 -8.59 12.33
C ALA A 292 31.97 -9.43 13.17
N LYS A 293 32.07 -9.10 14.46
CA LYS A 293 32.97 -9.77 15.42
C LYS A 293 32.52 -11.18 15.77
N HIS A 294 31.22 -11.36 16.01
CA HIS A 294 30.66 -12.63 16.47
C HIS A 294 30.15 -13.52 15.34
N LYS A 295 30.17 -13.02 14.10
CA LYS A 295 29.57 -13.67 12.92
C LYS A 295 28.09 -13.99 13.12
N THR A 296 27.42 -13.15 13.90
CA THR A 296 25.99 -13.28 14.19
C THR A 296 25.19 -12.60 13.08
N PRO A 297 24.24 -13.29 12.43
CA PRO A 297 23.44 -12.71 11.36
C PRO A 297 22.63 -11.51 11.85
N LEU A 298 22.75 -10.39 11.14
CA LEU A 298 22.07 -9.13 11.45
C LEU A 298 21.59 -8.48 10.15
N VAL A 299 20.31 -8.13 10.12
CA VAL A 299 19.70 -7.42 8.99
C VAL A 299 19.23 -6.04 9.44
N ALA A 300 19.57 -5.00 8.68
CA ALA A 300 19.00 -3.67 8.79
C ALA A 300 17.87 -3.48 7.78
N PHE A 301 16.79 -2.87 8.23
CA PHE A 301 15.69 -2.42 7.38
C PHE A 301 15.80 -0.90 7.21
N ALA A 302 15.94 -0.46 5.96
CA ALA A 302 16.08 0.95 5.57
C ALA A 302 15.09 1.28 4.47
N GLY A 303 13.87 1.67 4.85
CA GLY A 303 12.77 1.82 3.91
C GLY A 303 12.36 0.45 3.36
N ASP A 304 12.45 0.29 2.05
CA ASP A 304 12.04 -0.94 1.35
C ASP A 304 13.24 -1.85 1.06
N GLN A 305 14.42 -1.53 1.63
CA GLN A 305 15.66 -2.28 1.50
C GLN A 305 16.02 -3.03 2.78
N CYS A 306 16.48 -4.26 2.61
CA CYS A 306 17.15 -5.06 3.63
C CYS A 306 18.67 -5.05 3.38
N LEU A 307 19.47 -4.87 4.42
CA LEU A 307 20.93 -4.76 4.32
C LEU A 307 21.62 -5.68 5.35
N THR A 308 22.71 -6.33 4.97
CA THR A 308 23.54 -7.17 5.86
C THR A 308 25.02 -6.93 5.59
N LEU A 309 25.89 -7.27 6.55
CA LEU A 309 27.34 -7.18 6.35
C LEU A 309 27.92 -8.34 5.53
N PHE A 310 27.27 -9.50 5.59
CA PHE A 310 27.77 -10.73 4.98
C PHE A 310 26.63 -11.68 4.66
N ASP A 311 26.92 -12.58 3.72
CA ASP A 311 26.04 -13.67 3.34
C ASP A 311 25.83 -14.66 4.49
N HIS A 312 24.59 -15.10 4.70
CA HIS A 312 24.27 -16.10 5.71
C HIS A 312 22.92 -16.80 5.40
N PRO A 313 22.81 -18.13 5.55
CA PRO A 313 21.57 -18.86 5.26
C PRO A 313 20.33 -18.38 6.03
N LEU A 314 20.50 -17.95 7.28
CA LEU A 314 19.39 -17.37 8.06
C LEU A 314 18.94 -16.01 7.52
N VAL A 315 19.85 -15.21 6.93
CA VAL A 315 19.45 -13.95 6.28
C VAL A 315 18.63 -14.25 5.03
N ASP A 316 19.07 -15.22 4.21
CA ASP A 316 18.30 -15.68 3.04
C ASP A 316 16.95 -16.31 3.41
N ALA A 317 16.85 -16.92 4.60
CA ALA A 317 15.59 -17.45 5.12
C ALA A 317 14.54 -16.35 5.34
N LEU A 318 14.93 -15.10 5.64
CA LEU A 318 13.98 -13.99 5.71
C LEU A 318 13.30 -13.74 4.37
N HIS A 319 14.06 -13.80 3.28
CA HIS A 319 13.50 -13.63 1.94
C HIS A 319 12.62 -14.82 1.52
N THR A 320 13.09 -16.05 1.78
CA THR A 320 12.43 -17.26 1.26
C THR A 320 11.26 -17.75 2.12
N VAL A 321 11.27 -17.47 3.42
CA VAL A 321 10.24 -17.94 4.37
C VAL A 321 9.32 -16.82 4.80
N TYR A 322 9.85 -15.61 4.99
CA TYR A 322 9.10 -14.45 5.48
C TYR A 322 8.80 -13.42 4.38
N TYR A 323 9.19 -13.72 3.13
CA TYR A 323 8.93 -12.88 1.95
C TYR A 323 9.46 -11.44 2.06
N GLU A 324 10.50 -11.25 2.89
CA GLU A 324 11.19 -9.97 2.99
C GLU A 324 12.02 -9.69 1.73
N PRO A 325 12.32 -8.41 1.41
CA PRO A 325 13.27 -8.08 0.36
C PRO A 325 14.60 -8.80 0.57
N LYS A 326 15.19 -9.32 -0.51
CA LYS A 326 16.50 -9.96 -0.45
C LYS A 326 17.54 -8.96 0.09
N ALA A 327 18.27 -9.37 1.12
CA ALA A 327 19.23 -8.48 1.76
C ALA A 327 20.42 -8.19 0.84
N GLU A 328 20.73 -6.91 0.64
CA GLU A 328 21.94 -6.46 -0.02
C GLU A 328 23.14 -6.56 0.93
N ILE A 329 24.28 -7.05 0.43
CA ILE A 329 25.49 -7.17 1.22
C ILE A 329 26.30 -5.88 1.10
N VAL A 330 26.42 -5.16 2.21
CA VAL A 330 27.25 -3.96 2.38
C VAL A 330 28.33 -4.29 3.41
N PRO A 331 29.53 -4.76 3.00
CA PRO A 331 30.55 -5.28 3.90
C PRO A 331 31.38 -4.20 4.60
N ASP A 332 30.78 -3.03 4.84
CA ASP A 332 31.40 -1.90 5.53
C ASP A 332 30.38 -1.24 6.47
N VAL A 333 30.73 -1.20 7.77
CA VAL A 333 29.82 -0.70 8.81
C VAL A 333 29.58 0.80 8.66
N GLU A 334 30.61 1.56 8.30
CA GLU A 334 30.52 3.01 8.20
C GLU A 334 29.62 3.41 7.01
N GLU A 335 29.81 2.78 5.85
CA GLU A 335 28.94 2.96 4.69
C GLU A 335 27.49 2.58 5.03
N LEU A 336 27.27 1.41 5.65
CA LEU A 336 25.93 0.93 5.96
C LEU A 336 25.19 1.90 6.90
N VAL A 337 25.86 2.40 7.94
CA VAL A 337 25.25 3.30 8.92
C VAL A 337 25.04 4.71 8.38
N THR A 338 26.00 5.26 7.61
CA THR A 338 25.96 6.66 7.18
C THR A 338 25.11 6.89 5.92
N LYS A 339 25.07 5.90 5.02
CA LYS A 339 24.36 6.01 3.74
C LYS A 339 22.88 5.69 3.85
N PHE A 340 22.51 4.82 4.79
CA PHE A 340 21.16 4.27 4.88
C PHE A 340 20.43 4.76 6.13
N GLY A 341 19.18 5.16 5.95
CA GLY A 341 18.29 5.56 7.04
C GLY A 341 17.68 4.35 7.76
N ILE A 342 18.47 3.68 8.59
CA ILE A 342 18.08 2.42 9.27
C ILE A 342 16.95 2.66 10.27
N GLN A 343 15.86 1.92 10.14
CA GLN A 343 14.66 2.03 10.97
C GLN A 343 14.52 0.87 11.95
N LYS A 344 15.11 -0.29 11.63
CA LYS A 344 15.03 -1.51 12.42
C LYS A 344 16.28 -2.34 12.18
N LEU A 345 16.73 -3.01 13.24
CA LEU A 345 17.73 -4.07 13.15
C LEU A 345 17.11 -5.37 13.65
N LEU A 346 17.47 -6.49 13.03
CA LEU A 346 17.00 -7.82 13.39
C LEU A 346 18.19 -8.78 13.45
N PHE A 347 18.47 -9.31 14.64
CA PHE A 347 19.33 -10.47 14.79
C PHE A 347 18.51 -11.73 14.56
N TYR A 348 19.03 -12.66 13.76
CA TYR A 348 18.40 -13.94 13.49
C TYR A 348 19.33 -15.07 13.91
N GLU A 349 18.94 -15.80 14.95
CA GLU A 349 19.74 -16.83 15.62
C GLU A 349 18.84 -17.88 16.26
N THR A 350 19.39 -18.98 16.78
CA THR A 350 18.53 -19.96 17.48
C THR A 350 17.80 -19.33 18.68
N GLU A 351 16.59 -19.81 18.99
CA GLU A 351 15.81 -19.37 20.17
C GLU A 351 16.65 -19.38 21.45
N GLN A 352 17.48 -20.41 21.63
CA GLN A 352 18.37 -20.52 22.77
C GLN A 352 19.41 -19.39 22.79
N THR A 353 20.05 -19.09 21.67
CA THR A 353 21.01 -17.98 21.54
C THR A 353 20.33 -16.63 21.81
N VAL A 354 19.14 -16.41 21.26
CA VAL A 354 18.38 -15.16 21.42
C VAL A 354 18.01 -14.96 22.89
N SER A 355 17.36 -15.94 23.51
CA SER A 355 16.84 -15.84 24.87
C SER A 355 17.94 -15.76 25.94
N SER A 356 19.02 -16.54 25.79
CA SER A 356 20.07 -16.65 26.83
C SER A 356 21.21 -15.66 26.68
N PHE A 357 21.42 -15.09 25.49
CA PHE A 357 22.58 -14.21 25.22
C PHE A 357 22.19 -12.89 24.57
N LEU A 358 21.60 -12.89 23.37
CA LEU A 358 21.38 -11.64 22.63
C LEU A 358 20.41 -10.72 23.34
N ARG A 359 19.26 -11.23 23.79
CA ARG A 359 18.23 -10.41 24.44
C ARG A 359 18.75 -9.78 25.74
N PRO A 360 19.36 -10.52 26.70
CA PRO A 360 19.95 -9.89 27.88
C PRO A 360 21.05 -8.87 27.56
N HIS A 361 21.94 -9.20 26.61
CA HIS A 361 23.03 -8.31 26.21
C HIS A 361 22.50 -7.00 25.64
N TRP A 362 21.63 -7.07 24.64
CA TRP A 362 21.09 -5.90 23.95
C TRP A 362 20.15 -5.09 24.83
N THR A 363 19.35 -5.74 25.69
CA THR A 363 18.53 -5.02 26.68
C THR A 363 19.38 -4.10 27.55
N SER A 364 20.56 -4.56 27.98
CA SER A 364 21.49 -3.74 28.76
C SER A 364 22.25 -2.74 27.90
N ALA A 365 22.70 -3.13 26.70
CA ALA A 365 23.55 -2.31 25.84
C ALA A 365 22.82 -1.06 25.33
N VAL A 366 21.57 -1.20 24.88
CA VAL A 366 20.80 -0.10 24.28
C VAL A 366 19.81 0.56 25.24
N ALA A 367 19.90 0.27 26.55
CA ALA A 367 19.02 0.84 27.56
C ALA A 367 19.00 2.38 27.46
N GLY A 368 17.82 2.95 27.23
CA GLY A 368 17.65 4.40 27.08
C GLY A 368 18.09 4.99 25.73
N ARG A 369 18.51 4.16 24.77
CA ARG A 369 18.85 4.57 23.38
C ARG A 369 17.97 3.90 22.31
N ALA A 370 17.59 2.64 22.54
CA ALA A 370 16.68 1.90 21.66
C ALA A 370 15.74 1.00 22.48
N SER A 371 14.71 0.50 21.82
CA SER A 371 13.79 -0.50 22.36
C SER A 371 14.10 -1.88 21.77
N ILE A 372 13.88 -2.93 22.57
CA ILE A 372 14.08 -4.31 22.17
C ILE A 372 12.73 -5.01 22.12
N THR A 373 12.45 -5.70 21.01
CA THR A 373 11.29 -6.61 20.92
C THR A 373 11.63 -7.93 20.27
N GLN A 374 10.75 -8.90 20.50
CA GLN A 374 10.89 -10.27 20.05
C GLN A 374 9.49 -10.81 19.83
N ALA A 375 9.05 -10.84 18.58
CA ALA A 375 7.77 -11.43 18.18
C ALA A 375 7.93 -12.93 17.89
N VAL A 376 9.02 -13.30 17.21
CA VAL A 376 9.39 -14.69 16.92
C VAL A 376 10.55 -15.13 17.85
N PRO A 377 10.51 -16.33 18.46
CA PRO A 377 11.50 -16.73 19.48
C PRO A 377 12.97 -16.67 19.04
N ASP A 378 13.26 -16.85 17.75
CA ASP A 378 14.58 -16.87 17.13
C ASP A 378 14.98 -15.52 16.49
N MET A 379 14.16 -14.48 16.64
CA MET A 379 14.44 -13.14 16.09
C MET A 379 14.40 -12.05 17.17
N LEU A 380 15.51 -11.32 17.30
CA LEU A 380 15.59 -10.16 18.19
C LEU A 380 15.60 -8.87 17.39
N GLU A 381 14.64 -8.01 17.65
CA GLU A 381 14.52 -6.71 16.99
C GLU A 381 15.03 -5.59 17.90
N ILE A 382 15.80 -4.67 17.31
CA ILE A 382 16.17 -3.39 17.89
C ILE A 382 15.46 -2.29 17.10
N LEU A 383 14.70 -1.47 17.80
CA LEU A 383 13.88 -0.42 17.21
C LEU A 383 14.15 0.92 17.90
N PRO A 384 13.95 2.06 17.22
CA PRO A 384 14.07 3.37 17.82
C PRO A 384 13.21 3.52 19.08
N LEU A 385 13.65 4.34 20.04
CA LEU A 385 12.81 4.68 21.19
C LEU A 385 11.57 5.47 20.79
N GLY A 386 10.48 5.27 21.53
CA GLY A 386 9.28 6.12 21.46
C GLY A 386 8.44 5.94 20.20
N GLY A 387 8.61 4.84 19.46
CA GLY A 387 7.69 4.44 18.40
C GLY A 387 6.57 3.54 18.95
N SER A 388 5.33 3.84 18.58
CA SER A 388 4.15 3.00 18.80
C SER A 388 3.12 3.24 17.70
N LYS A 389 2.15 2.33 17.56
CA LYS A 389 1.03 2.55 16.62
C LYS A 389 0.23 3.80 16.99
N GLY A 390 0.00 4.05 18.29
CA GLY A 390 -0.67 5.26 18.77
C GLY A 390 0.07 6.55 18.39
N VAL A 391 1.40 6.59 18.54
CA VAL A 391 2.21 7.73 18.08
C VAL A 391 2.09 7.92 16.57
N GLY A 392 2.15 6.83 15.79
CA GLY A 392 2.01 6.90 14.33
C GLY A 392 0.63 7.43 13.89
N VAL A 393 -0.44 6.95 14.53
CA VAL A 393 -1.82 7.42 14.31
C VAL A 393 -1.92 8.91 14.65
N SER A 394 -1.43 9.34 15.81
CA SER A 394 -1.45 10.75 16.22
C SER A 394 -0.78 11.67 15.20
N ILE A 395 0.39 11.27 14.68
CA ILE A 395 1.11 12.06 13.67
C ILE A 395 0.28 12.17 12.38
N LEU A 396 -0.39 11.10 11.97
CA LEU A 396 -1.24 11.12 10.79
C LEU A 396 -2.48 11.99 11.00
N LEU A 397 -3.14 11.90 12.16
CA LEU A 397 -4.30 12.72 12.49
C LEU A 397 -3.95 14.21 12.51
N ASP A 398 -2.81 14.57 13.11
CA ASP A 398 -2.30 15.95 13.10
C ASP A 398 -2.03 16.45 11.68
N HIS A 399 -1.49 15.59 10.81
CA HIS A 399 -1.23 15.93 9.41
C HIS A 399 -2.53 16.13 8.60
N LEU A 400 -3.59 15.40 8.96
CA LEU A 400 -4.90 15.46 8.30
C LEU A 400 -5.85 16.50 8.90
N ASP A 401 -5.48 17.15 10.02
CA ASP A 401 -6.36 18.03 10.83
C ASP A 401 -7.65 17.31 11.25
N VAL A 402 -7.50 16.06 11.71
CA VAL A 402 -8.62 15.19 12.09
C VAL A 402 -8.62 14.97 13.60
N PRO A 403 -9.73 15.28 14.30
CA PRO A 403 -9.86 15.00 15.72
C PRO A 403 -10.00 13.50 15.96
N SER A 404 -9.41 12.98 17.03
CA SER A 404 -9.43 11.54 17.29
C SER A 404 -10.83 10.99 17.56
N GLU A 405 -11.78 11.84 17.95
CA GLU A 405 -13.21 11.51 18.10
C GLU A 405 -13.87 11.04 16.79
N GLU A 406 -13.32 11.42 15.63
CA GLU A 406 -13.78 10.95 14.31
C GLU A 406 -13.13 9.61 13.90
N VAL A 407 -12.37 8.97 14.80
CA VAL A 407 -11.58 7.77 14.52
C VAL A 407 -12.14 6.57 15.28
N MET A 408 -12.32 5.48 14.54
CA MET A 408 -12.46 4.14 15.08
C MET A 408 -11.14 3.38 14.89
N ALA A 409 -10.73 2.57 15.86
CA ALA A 409 -9.57 1.70 15.73
C ALA A 409 -9.88 0.26 16.12
N ILE A 410 -9.31 -0.72 15.40
CA ILE A 410 -9.46 -2.16 15.67
C ILE A 410 -8.08 -2.79 15.81
N GLY A 411 -7.88 -3.61 16.84
CA GLY A 411 -6.63 -4.34 17.07
C GLY A 411 -6.77 -5.49 18.07
N ASP A 412 -5.72 -6.28 18.22
CA ASP A 412 -5.70 -7.45 19.11
C ASP A 412 -4.42 -7.51 19.96
N GLY A 413 -3.28 -7.06 19.44
CA GLY A 413 -1.99 -7.14 20.11
C GLY A 413 -1.77 -6.07 21.20
N GLU A 414 -0.80 -6.29 22.09
CA GLU A 414 -0.43 -5.29 23.12
C GLU A 414 0.08 -3.97 22.49
N ASN A 415 0.62 -4.03 21.27
CA ASN A 415 1.07 -2.89 20.48
C ASN A 415 -0.09 -2.04 19.92
N ASP A 416 -1.33 -2.51 19.98
CA ASP A 416 -2.53 -1.77 19.57
C ASP A 416 -3.14 -0.94 20.69
N MET A 417 -2.81 -1.25 21.95
CA MET A 417 -3.40 -0.62 23.13
C MET A 417 -3.40 0.91 23.05
N GLU A 418 -2.27 1.52 22.68
CA GLU A 418 -2.16 2.99 22.55
C GLU A 418 -2.98 3.56 21.38
N MET A 419 -3.12 2.81 20.28
CA MET A 419 -3.96 3.21 19.14
C MET A 419 -5.44 3.17 19.51
N LEU A 420 -5.87 2.11 20.19
CA LEU A 420 -7.26 1.96 20.66
C LEU A 420 -7.64 3.03 21.69
N GLN A 421 -6.73 3.38 22.59
CA GLN A 421 -6.95 4.45 23.58
C GLN A 421 -6.98 5.85 22.97
N LEU A 422 -6.23 6.07 21.87
CA LEU A 422 -6.18 7.35 21.17
C LEU A 422 -7.47 7.60 20.38
N ALA A 423 -7.98 6.56 19.72
CA ALA A 423 -9.19 6.63 18.91
C ALA A 423 -10.41 7.04 19.74
N GLY A 424 -11.34 7.74 19.10
CA GLY A 424 -12.64 8.08 19.69
C GLY A 424 -13.49 6.85 20.00
N PHE A 425 -13.20 5.73 19.32
CA PHE A 425 -13.79 4.43 19.62
C PHE A 425 -12.81 3.29 19.32
N GLY A 426 -12.28 2.66 20.35
CA GLY A 426 -11.38 1.51 20.27
C GLY A 426 -12.12 0.17 20.37
N VAL A 427 -11.86 -0.74 19.43
CA VAL A 427 -12.43 -2.09 19.41
C VAL A 427 -11.32 -3.12 19.50
N ALA A 428 -11.48 -4.10 20.40
CA ALA A 428 -10.56 -5.23 20.51
C ALA A 428 -11.19 -6.54 20.01
N MET A 429 -10.38 -7.32 19.30
CA MET A 429 -10.75 -8.67 18.85
C MET A 429 -10.78 -9.66 20.02
N ALA A 430 -11.66 -10.66 19.99
CA ALA A 430 -11.76 -11.66 21.07
C ALA A 430 -10.45 -12.46 21.30
N ASN A 431 -9.63 -12.63 20.27
CA ASN A 431 -8.30 -13.26 20.35
C ASN A 431 -7.20 -12.31 20.89
N GLY A 432 -7.55 -11.09 21.26
CA GLY A 432 -6.60 -10.07 21.67
C GLY A 432 -5.99 -10.28 23.06
N ALA A 433 -4.87 -9.60 23.29
CA ALA A 433 -4.16 -9.58 24.56
C ALA A 433 -5.01 -8.96 25.68
N ALA A 434 -4.85 -9.48 26.91
CA ALA A 434 -5.63 -9.03 28.06
C ALA A 434 -5.55 -7.51 28.32
N LYS A 435 -4.41 -6.87 28.02
CA LYS A 435 -4.25 -5.42 28.14
C LYS A 435 -5.07 -4.66 27.09
N THR A 436 -5.08 -5.15 25.86
CA THR A 436 -5.83 -4.57 24.74
C THR A 436 -7.34 -4.68 24.96
N LEU A 437 -7.79 -5.87 25.40
CA LEU A 437 -9.19 -6.10 25.80
C LEU A 437 -9.64 -5.17 26.93
N ALA A 438 -8.75 -4.85 27.87
CA ALA A 438 -9.08 -4.02 29.03
C ALA A 438 -9.21 -2.52 28.73
N VAL A 439 -8.68 -2.05 27.60
CA VAL A 439 -8.70 -0.62 27.22
C VAL A 439 -9.70 -0.29 26.12
N ALA A 440 -10.27 -1.31 25.45
CA ALA A 440 -11.21 -1.12 24.36
C ALA A 440 -12.61 -0.71 24.84
N ASP A 441 -13.29 0.11 24.05
CA ASP A 441 -14.69 0.52 24.27
C ASP A 441 -15.68 -0.59 23.92
N ALA A 442 -15.30 -1.46 22.97
CA ALA A 442 -16.09 -2.62 22.59
C ALA A 442 -15.23 -3.83 22.26
N LEU A 443 -15.85 -5.00 22.38
CA LEU A 443 -15.31 -6.28 21.97
C LEU A 443 -16.15 -6.86 20.83
N VAL A 444 -15.48 -7.56 19.92
CA VAL A 444 -16.07 -8.29 18.79
C VAL A 444 -15.50 -9.71 18.75
N GLY A 445 -16.00 -10.55 17.84
CA GLY A 445 -15.48 -11.89 17.58
C GLY A 445 -13.98 -11.92 17.27
N SER A 446 -13.42 -13.13 17.19
CA SER A 446 -12.02 -13.29 16.79
C SER A 446 -11.81 -12.97 15.31
N ASN A 447 -10.56 -12.82 14.88
CA ASN A 447 -10.21 -12.66 13.47
C ASN A 447 -10.66 -13.83 12.59
N ASP A 448 -10.72 -15.05 13.13
CA ASP A 448 -11.28 -16.22 12.42
C ASP A 448 -12.81 -16.24 12.35
N GLU A 449 -13.48 -15.41 13.15
CA GLU A 449 -14.94 -15.25 13.21
C GLU A 449 -15.41 -13.95 12.54
N ASP A 450 -14.57 -13.35 11.69
CA ASP A 450 -14.84 -12.09 11.00
C ASP A 450 -15.15 -10.92 11.97
N GLY A 451 -14.43 -10.82 13.10
CA GLY A 451 -14.63 -9.75 14.09
C GLY A 451 -14.53 -8.32 13.51
N VAL A 452 -13.73 -8.11 12.45
CA VAL A 452 -13.68 -6.84 11.71
C VAL A 452 -15.01 -6.54 11.00
N VAL A 453 -15.67 -7.55 10.43
CA VAL A 453 -17.00 -7.41 9.83
C VAL A 453 -18.00 -7.00 10.90
N GLU A 454 -18.01 -7.71 12.02
CA GLU A 454 -18.88 -7.39 13.15
C GLU A 454 -18.67 -5.95 13.64
N ALA A 455 -17.42 -5.51 13.77
CA ALA A 455 -17.09 -4.14 14.18
C ALA A 455 -17.63 -3.09 13.21
N ILE A 456 -17.40 -3.28 11.91
CA ILE A 456 -17.89 -2.38 10.86
C ILE A 456 -19.42 -2.36 10.84
N GLU A 457 -20.06 -3.52 10.87
CA GLU A 457 -21.53 -3.64 10.84
C GLU A 457 -22.22 -3.01 12.05
N ARG A 458 -21.60 -3.06 13.23
CA ARG A 458 -22.20 -2.53 14.46
C ARG A 458 -21.97 -1.04 14.66
N PHE A 459 -20.82 -0.53 14.21
CA PHE A 459 -20.34 0.80 14.63
C PHE A 459 -20.18 1.79 13.48
N ILE A 460 -20.11 1.33 12.24
CA ILE A 460 -20.00 2.19 11.04
C ILE A 460 -21.25 2.10 10.17
N LEU A 461 -21.75 0.87 9.95
CA LEU A 461 -22.95 0.59 9.16
C LEU A 461 -24.24 0.75 9.99
#